data_AF-I3E0Q8-F1
#
_entry.id   AF-I3E0Q8-F1
#
_cell.length_a   1.000
_cell.length_b   1.000
_cell.length_c   1.000
_cell.angle_alpha   90.00
_cell.angle_beta   90.00
_cell.angle_gamma   90.00
#
_symmetry.space_group_name_H-M   'P 1'
#
loop_
_entity.id
_entity.type
_entity.pdbx_description
1 polymer ?
#
loop_
_entity_poly.entity_id
_entity_poly.type
_entity_poly.pdbx_seq_one_letter_code
_entity_poly.pdbx_strand_id
1 'polypeptide(L)'
;MAKKIVIVGLGAGDLDQLPLGIYKKLTESKNVYLRTKVHPVVREFEKEGVHFESFDYIYEKHDQFEDVYEEICTVLLQQAAAQTIIYAVPGHPLVAERTVQLLLERGKEQGIDIEIGGGQSFLDALFQALKIDPIEGFQLLDGTFLKCGDINLTQHVIIGQVYDAFVASEVKLTLMQKLPDDYEVYIVTAAGSKEESVRKIPLYELDREVELNNLTSVYIPPVSDEKVLYKEFTKLREIIAELRGPNGCPWDKKQTHQSLKKYLIEEAYELIEAINRDDIDNMIEELGDVLLQVMLHAQIGEDEGLFSIDDIVESISAKMVRRHPHVFGDTEALNVEAVLQNWDQIKKTEKGDKPSSMLKGAGSGLPNLLRAFALQKEAAKVGFDWKEIQPAWEKVKEELEEFQSELVKPVRNENLYKEYGDLLFALVNIARFCNIDPEEALFEANQKFIRRFSFVEQKVNESGRSFDQFTLEELDSFWDEAKKQGL
;
A
#
# COMPACT_ATOMS: atom_id res chain seq x y z
N MET A 1 21.21 18.94 46.75
CA MET A 1 21.11 17.47 46.59
C MET A 1 20.97 17.18 45.11
N ALA A 2 21.54 16.08 44.61
CA ALA A 2 21.42 15.75 43.19
C ALA A 2 19.97 15.36 42.88
N LYS A 3 19.28 16.18 42.07
CA LYS A 3 17.95 15.89 41.53
C LYS A 3 18.10 14.78 40.51
N LYS A 4 17.78 13.54 40.89
CA LYS A 4 18.12 12.37 40.07
C LYS A 4 17.12 11.24 40.21
N ILE A 5 16.73 10.67 39.08
CA ILE A 5 15.95 9.43 38.99
C ILE A 5 16.84 8.37 38.34
N VAL A 6 17.06 7.26 39.04
CA VAL A 6 17.70 6.08 38.46
C VAL A 6 16.60 5.09 38.09
N ILE A 7 16.44 4.82 36.80
CA ILE A 7 15.42 3.90 36.30
C ILE A 7 16.04 2.53 36.07
N VAL A 8 15.49 1.49 36.70
CA VAL A 8 16.00 0.12 36.59
C VAL A 8 14.91 -0.84 36.11
N GLY A 9 15.32 -1.86 35.36
CA GLY A 9 14.44 -2.93 34.92
C GLY A 9 14.48 -4.12 35.86
N LEU A 10 13.32 -4.66 36.21
CA LEU A 10 13.19 -5.87 37.02
C LEU A 10 13.33 -7.16 36.20
N GLY A 11 13.40 -7.07 34.86
CA GLY A 11 13.38 -8.24 33.99
C GLY A 11 11.96 -8.77 33.77
N ALA A 12 11.83 -9.88 33.05
CA ALA A 12 10.54 -10.53 32.78
C ALA A 12 10.28 -11.76 33.66
N GLY A 13 11.26 -12.15 34.48
CA GLY A 13 11.28 -13.42 35.19
C GLY A 13 11.42 -13.29 36.70
N ASP A 14 12.01 -14.31 37.30
CA ASP A 14 12.28 -14.42 38.73
C ASP A 14 13.60 -13.76 39.15
N LEU A 15 13.90 -13.79 40.45
CA LEU A 15 15.05 -13.12 41.05
C LEU A 15 16.40 -13.55 40.44
N ASP A 16 16.50 -14.79 39.96
CA ASP A 16 17.72 -15.34 39.34
C ASP A 16 18.09 -14.64 38.02
N GLN A 17 17.12 -13.98 37.38
CA GLN A 17 17.30 -13.21 36.15
C GLN A 17 17.62 -11.73 36.43
N LEU A 18 17.47 -11.26 37.68
CA LEU A 18 17.77 -9.88 38.00
C LEU A 18 19.29 -9.67 38.04
N PRO A 19 19.86 -8.75 37.23
CA PRO A 19 21.29 -8.48 37.27
C PRO A 19 21.74 -8.09 38.68
N LEU A 20 22.82 -8.72 39.17
CA LEU A 20 23.31 -8.53 40.54
C LEU A 20 23.57 -7.04 40.88
N GLY A 21 23.99 -6.24 39.89
CA GLY A 21 24.17 -4.80 40.07
C GLY A 21 22.87 -4.05 40.36
N ILE A 22 21.77 -4.44 39.73
CA ILE A 22 20.43 -3.87 39.93
C ILE A 22 19.86 -4.32 41.27
N TYR A 23 19.98 -5.62 41.58
CA TYR A 23 19.60 -6.17 42.88
C TYR A 23 20.22 -5.36 44.04
N LYS A 24 21.55 -5.17 44.02
CA LYS A 24 22.25 -4.38 45.04
C LYS A 24 21.72 -2.95 45.16
N LYS A 25 21.51 -2.26 44.02
CA LYS A 25 20.95 -0.90 43.99
C LYS A 25 19.57 -0.84 44.65
N LEU A 26 18.71 -1.81 44.39
CA LEU A 26 17.36 -1.88 44.94
C LEU A 26 17.38 -2.17 46.45
N THR A 27 18.22 -3.10 46.91
CA THR A 27 18.31 -3.46 48.33
C THR A 27 19.00 -2.41 49.21
N GLU A 28 19.92 -1.62 48.65
CA GLU A 28 20.68 -0.60 49.39
C GLU A 28 19.96 0.76 49.47
N SER A 29 18.96 0.99 48.61
CA SER A 29 18.20 2.24 48.54
C SER A 29 16.99 2.23 49.47
N LYS A 30 16.63 3.41 49.97
CA LYS A 30 15.42 3.63 50.78
C LYS A 30 14.25 4.24 50.00
N ASN A 31 14.53 4.77 48.80
CA ASN A 31 13.57 5.51 47.98
C ASN A 31 13.35 4.75 46.67
N VAL A 32 12.74 3.56 46.76
CA VAL A 32 12.44 2.71 45.60
C VAL A 32 10.95 2.83 45.29
N TYR A 33 10.63 3.20 44.07
CA TYR A 33 9.28 3.26 43.54
C TYR A 33 9.11 2.18 42.46
N LEU A 34 8.07 1.37 42.55
CA LEU A 34 7.75 0.33 41.59
C LEU A 34 6.56 0.77 40.74
N ARG A 35 6.62 0.53 39.42
CA ARG A 35 5.45 0.71 38.55
C ARG A 35 4.26 -0.12 39.04
N THR A 36 4.51 -1.36 39.43
CA THR A 36 3.51 -2.30 39.94
C THR A 36 4.17 -3.30 40.90
N LYS A 37 3.42 -3.76 41.90
CA LYS A 37 3.79 -4.89 42.76
C LYS A 37 3.53 -6.25 42.11
N VAL A 38 2.80 -6.29 40.99
CA VAL A 38 2.47 -7.52 40.25
C VAL A 38 3.68 -7.95 39.41
N HIS A 39 4.71 -8.47 40.08
CA HIS A 39 5.92 -8.98 39.45
C HIS A 39 6.58 -10.07 40.31
N PRO A 40 7.12 -11.18 39.73
CA PRO A 40 7.70 -12.28 40.50
C PRO A 40 8.80 -11.85 41.48
N VAL A 41 9.73 -11.00 41.02
CA VAL A 41 10.85 -10.46 41.84
C VAL A 41 10.35 -9.70 43.08
N VAL A 42 9.23 -8.98 42.98
CA VAL A 42 8.74 -8.13 44.07
C VAL A 42 8.28 -8.97 45.27
N ARG A 43 7.73 -10.16 45.03
CA ARG A 43 7.36 -11.10 46.10
C ARG A 43 8.56 -11.58 46.92
N GLU A 44 9.72 -11.72 46.31
CA GLU A 44 10.95 -12.09 47.03
C GLU A 44 11.50 -10.90 47.81
N PHE A 45 11.45 -9.68 47.25
CA PHE A 45 11.81 -8.45 47.95
C PHE A 45 10.95 -8.19 49.20
N GLU A 46 9.66 -8.51 49.16
CA GLU A 46 8.80 -8.47 50.35
C GLU A 46 9.26 -9.43 51.45
N LYS A 47 9.70 -10.65 51.09
CA LYS A 47 10.24 -11.62 52.06
C LYS A 47 11.59 -11.18 52.63
N GLU A 48 12.41 -10.52 51.82
CA GLU A 48 13.72 -10.00 52.22
C GLU A 48 13.65 -8.66 52.98
N GLY A 49 12.47 -8.03 53.04
CA GLY A 49 12.24 -6.78 53.77
C GLY A 49 12.79 -5.54 53.07
N VAL A 50 12.86 -5.55 51.73
CA VAL A 50 13.27 -4.39 50.94
C VAL A 50 12.18 -3.32 51.02
N HIS A 51 12.57 -2.07 51.24
CA HIS A 51 11.64 -0.94 51.31
C HIS A 51 11.34 -0.39 49.91
N PHE A 52 10.07 -0.39 49.53
CA PHE A 52 9.59 0.19 48.28
C PHE A 52 8.17 0.75 48.41
N GLU A 53 7.79 1.63 47.48
CA GLU A 53 6.44 2.13 47.26
C GLU A 53 5.96 1.72 45.86
N SER A 54 4.69 1.34 45.70
CA SER A 54 4.15 0.86 44.42
C SER A 54 3.03 1.75 43.89
N PHE A 55 2.97 1.99 42.58
CA PHE A 55 1.93 2.83 41.96
C PHE A 55 0.64 2.11 41.59
N ASP A 56 0.40 0.88 42.05
CA ASP A 56 -0.84 0.13 41.73
C ASP A 56 -2.12 0.92 42.07
N TYR A 57 -2.08 1.78 43.11
CA TYR A 57 -3.21 2.64 43.49
C TYR A 57 -3.58 3.70 42.43
N ILE A 58 -2.64 4.08 41.55
CA ILE A 58 -2.89 5.02 40.44
C ILE A 58 -3.66 4.32 39.32
N TYR A 59 -3.38 3.03 39.08
CA TYR A 59 -4.13 2.22 38.12
C TYR A 59 -5.60 2.03 38.55
N GLU A 60 -5.88 1.99 39.85
CA GLU A 60 -7.26 1.93 40.37
C GLU A 60 -8.02 3.27 40.25
N LYS A 61 -7.31 4.38 40.03
CA LYS A 61 -7.86 5.75 40.03
C LYS A 61 -8.33 6.21 38.65
N HIS A 62 -7.76 5.68 37.58
CA HIS A 62 -7.96 6.16 36.21
C HIS A 62 -8.51 5.07 35.30
N ASP A 63 -9.41 5.47 34.39
CA ASP A 63 -9.99 4.56 33.40
C ASP A 63 -9.13 4.40 32.14
N GLN A 64 -8.11 5.26 31.95
CA GLN A 64 -7.24 5.31 30.78
C GLN A 64 -5.77 5.18 31.17
N PHE A 65 -5.01 4.37 30.43
CA PHE A 65 -3.60 4.13 30.70
C PHE A 65 -2.72 5.39 30.54
N GLU A 66 -3.02 6.28 29.59
CA GLU A 66 -2.21 7.49 29.39
C GLU A 66 -2.26 8.38 30.66
N ASP A 67 -3.44 8.55 31.26
CA ASP A 67 -3.61 9.32 32.49
C ASP A 67 -2.83 8.71 33.68
N VAL A 68 -2.77 7.37 33.74
CA VAL A 68 -1.93 6.64 34.72
C VAL A 68 -0.46 6.98 34.53
N TYR A 69 0.05 6.88 33.29
CA TYR A 69 1.47 7.13 33.00
C TYR A 69 1.86 8.58 33.28
N GLU A 70 0.96 9.52 33.00
CA GLU A 70 1.09 10.95 33.28
C GLU A 70 1.18 11.27 34.78
N GLU A 71 0.30 10.66 35.59
CA GLU A 71 0.32 10.86 37.04
C GLU A 71 1.57 10.24 37.67
N ILE A 72 1.95 9.02 37.28
CA ILE A 72 3.18 8.38 37.77
C ILE A 72 4.41 9.26 37.46
N CYS A 73 4.51 9.77 36.22
CA CYS A 73 5.60 10.67 35.82
C CYS A 73 5.65 11.92 36.71
N THR A 74 4.49 12.55 36.95
CA THR A 74 4.37 13.75 37.78
C THR A 74 4.84 13.50 39.22
N VAL A 75 4.39 12.40 39.83
CA VAL A 75 4.77 12.02 41.21
C VAL A 75 6.28 11.75 41.29
N LEU A 76 6.84 11.01 40.34
CA LEU A 76 8.27 10.70 40.32
C LEU A 76 9.14 11.96 40.19
N LEU A 77 8.78 12.88 39.30
CA LEU A 77 9.51 14.15 39.14
C LEU A 77 9.43 15.01 40.41
N GLN A 78 8.28 15.03 41.09
CA GLN A 78 8.11 15.74 42.36
C GLN A 78 9.00 15.15 43.47
N GLN A 79 9.06 13.83 43.58
CA GLN A 79 9.90 13.15 44.57
C GLN A 79 11.40 13.36 44.28
N ALA A 80 11.77 13.30 43.00
CA ALA A 80 13.15 13.50 42.54
C ALA A 80 13.67 14.93 42.75
N ALA A 81 12.77 15.91 42.91
CA ALA A 81 13.14 17.28 43.21
C ALA A 81 13.75 17.43 44.63
N ALA A 82 13.36 16.56 45.57
CA ALA A 82 13.82 16.58 46.95
C ALA A 82 15.01 15.65 47.20
N GLN A 83 15.07 14.50 46.52
CA GLN A 83 16.04 13.45 46.79
C GLN A 83 16.31 12.59 45.56
N THR A 84 17.36 11.79 45.59
CA THR A 84 17.58 10.75 44.58
C THR A 84 16.63 9.59 44.82
N ILE A 85 15.95 9.15 43.77
CA ILE A 85 15.00 8.04 43.81
C ILE A 85 15.38 6.96 42.79
N ILE A 86 14.95 5.74 43.04
CA ILE A 86 15.00 4.64 42.09
C ILE A 86 13.58 4.35 41.62
N TYR A 87 13.37 4.32 40.30
CA TYR A 87 12.11 3.87 39.71
C TYR A 87 12.34 2.53 39.03
N ALA A 88 11.67 1.48 39.49
CA ALA A 88 11.80 0.14 38.93
C ALA A 88 10.55 -0.22 38.11
N VAL A 89 10.78 -0.69 36.90
CA VAL A 89 9.74 -1.12 35.95
C VAL A 89 9.89 -2.60 35.60
N PRO A 90 8.80 -3.32 35.26
CA PRO A 90 8.89 -4.63 34.66
C PRO A 90 9.73 -4.60 33.38
N GLY A 91 10.44 -5.69 33.08
CA GLY A 91 11.25 -5.80 31.87
C GLY A 91 12.43 -4.82 31.84
N HIS A 92 12.66 -4.21 30.67
CA HIS A 92 13.74 -3.26 30.44
C HIS A 92 13.19 -1.82 30.39
N PRO A 93 13.84 -0.82 31.04
CA PRO A 93 13.34 0.56 31.14
C PRO A 93 12.99 1.26 29.82
N LEU A 94 13.62 0.86 28.72
CA LEU A 94 13.46 1.48 27.41
C LEU A 94 12.59 0.66 26.44
N VAL A 95 12.00 -0.46 26.87
CA VAL A 95 11.22 -1.35 26.00
C VAL A 95 9.77 -1.31 26.44
N ALA A 96 8.89 -0.76 25.60
CA ALA A 96 7.43 -0.67 25.84
C ALA A 96 7.03 0.02 27.18
N GLU A 97 7.82 1.00 27.64
CA GLU A 97 7.62 1.68 28.93
C GLU A 97 7.35 3.19 28.75
N ARG A 98 6.06 3.54 28.61
CA ARG A 98 5.60 4.92 28.34
C ARG A 98 6.00 5.93 29.43
N THR A 99 5.88 5.57 30.71
CA THR A 99 6.30 6.44 31.82
C THR A 99 7.78 6.82 31.72
N VAL A 100 8.65 5.91 31.28
CA VAL A 100 10.08 6.19 31.14
C VAL A 100 10.35 7.20 30.01
N GLN A 101 9.60 7.10 28.90
CA GLN A 101 9.66 8.10 27.82
C GLN A 101 9.26 9.49 28.33
N LEU A 102 8.14 9.61 29.05
CA LEU A 102 7.68 10.87 29.63
C LEU A 102 8.71 11.47 30.61
N LEU A 103 9.36 10.63 31.42
CA LEU A 103 10.42 11.07 32.34
C LEU A 103 11.65 11.59 31.60
N LEU A 104 12.06 10.96 30.50
CA LEU A 104 13.18 11.42 29.67
C LEU A 104 12.87 12.77 29.00
N GLU A 105 11.64 12.96 28.53
CA GLU A 105 11.16 14.20 27.93
C GLU A 105 11.11 15.34 28.96
N ARG A 106 10.40 15.14 30.08
CA ARG A 106 10.10 16.19 31.06
C ARG A 106 11.17 16.39 32.13
N GLY A 107 11.93 15.35 32.45
CA GLY A 107 13.00 15.41 33.44
C GLY A 107 14.05 16.47 33.08
N LYS A 108 14.38 16.56 31.79
CA LYS A 108 15.32 17.57 31.26
C LYS A 108 14.81 19.00 31.46
N GLU A 109 13.52 19.25 31.23
CA GLU A 109 12.89 20.56 31.41
C GLU A 109 12.89 21.02 32.88
N GLN A 110 12.78 20.06 33.80
CA GLN A 110 12.75 20.33 35.25
C GLN A 110 14.14 20.28 35.91
N GLY A 111 15.20 20.07 35.13
CA GLY A 111 16.57 19.96 35.63
C GLY A 111 16.80 18.75 36.54
N ILE A 112 16.10 17.65 36.28
CA ILE A 112 16.23 16.36 36.95
C ILE A 112 17.06 15.43 36.04
N ASP A 113 18.14 14.88 36.57
CA ASP A 113 18.99 13.91 35.88
C ASP A 113 18.28 12.55 35.80
N ILE A 114 18.13 11.99 34.60
CA ILE A 114 17.52 10.66 34.41
C ILE A 114 18.64 9.69 34.00
N GLU A 115 18.96 8.75 34.88
CA GLU A 115 19.92 7.68 34.61
C GLU A 115 19.18 6.38 34.32
N ILE A 116 19.47 5.75 33.18
CA ILE A 116 19.04 4.37 32.91
C ILE A 116 20.06 3.43 33.56
N GLY A 117 19.67 2.81 34.67
CA GLY A 117 20.49 1.89 35.46
C GLY A 117 20.60 0.48 34.86
N GLY A 118 20.01 0.25 33.69
CA GLY A 118 19.96 -1.03 32.99
C GLY A 118 18.77 -1.89 33.41
N GLY A 119 18.71 -3.09 32.85
CA GLY A 119 17.65 -4.07 33.07
C GLY A 119 17.85 -5.22 32.08
N GLN A 120 17.25 -6.38 32.35
CA GLN A 120 17.17 -7.42 31.33
C GLN A 120 15.88 -7.22 30.53
N SER A 121 15.99 -7.22 29.20
CA SER A 121 14.80 -7.26 28.34
C SER A 121 14.26 -8.69 28.26
N PHE A 122 12.98 -8.84 27.94
CA PHE A 122 12.39 -10.15 27.68
C PHE A 122 12.87 -10.79 26.37
N LEU A 123 13.59 -10.04 25.53
CA LEU A 123 14.05 -10.49 24.21
C LEU A 123 15.00 -11.69 24.27
N ASP A 124 16.02 -11.66 25.13
CA ASP A 124 16.96 -12.79 25.25
C ASP A 124 16.24 -14.07 25.68
N ALA A 125 15.28 -13.92 26.61
CA ALA A 125 14.45 -15.02 27.07
C ALA A 125 13.54 -15.55 25.94
N LEU A 126 12.96 -14.66 25.13
CA LEU A 126 12.19 -15.07 23.94
C LEU A 126 13.04 -15.79 22.92
N PHE A 127 14.23 -15.29 22.59
CA PHE A 127 15.13 -15.94 21.65
C PHE A 127 15.52 -17.33 22.13
N GLN A 128 15.77 -17.49 23.42
CA GLN A 128 16.07 -18.80 24.02
C GLN A 128 14.85 -19.74 24.01
N ALA A 129 13.66 -19.25 24.37
CA ALA A 129 12.42 -20.03 24.39
C ALA A 129 12.04 -20.52 23.00
N LEU A 130 12.14 -19.63 22.01
CA LEU A 130 11.83 -19.90 20.60
C LEU A 130 12.97 -20.62 19.87
N LYS A 131 14.19 -20.63 20.43
CA LYS A 131 15.42 -21.18 19.84
C LYS A 131 15.76 -20.57 18.49
N ILE A 132 15.73 -19.24 18.42
CA ILE A 132 15.95 -18.47 17.19
C ILE A 132 17.22 -17.64 17.28
N ASP A 133 17.84 -17.36 16.12
CA ASP A 133 19.00 -16.48 16.00
C ASP A 133 18.56 -15.11 15.44
N PRO A 134 18.63 -14.02 16.23
CA PRO A 134 18.20 -12.71 15.77
C PRO A 134 19.05 -12.16 14.59
N ILE A 135 20.21 -12.74 14.28
CA ILE A 135 21.02 -12.38 13.10
C ILE A 135 20.29 -12.72 11.79
N GLU A 136 19.39 -13.70 11.79
CA GLU A 136 18.57 -14.06 10.62
C GLU A 136 17.58 -12.96 10.20
N GLY A 137 17.41 -11.93 11.06
CA GLY A 137 16.50 -10.83 10.88
C GLY A 137 15.37 -10.89 11.89
N PHE A 138 15.12 -9.77 12.56
CA PHE A 138 14.20 -9.69 13.69
C PHE A 138 13.45 -8.37 13.73
N GLN A 139 12.15 -8.45 14.06
CA GLN A 139 11.26 -7.32 14.27
C GLN A 139 10.58 -7.44 15.64
N LEU A 140 10.64 -6.36 16.43
CA LEU A 140 9.79 -6.17 17.60
C LEU A 140 8.72 -5.14 17.28
N LEU A 141 7.45 -5.56 17.29
CA LEU A 141 6.30 -4.72 16.98
C LEU A 141 5.38 -4.59 18.20
N ASP A 142 4.64 -3.49 18.28
CA ASP A 142 3.66 -3.21 19.32
C ASP A 142 2.27 -3.64 18.83
N GLY A 143 1.64 -4.60 19.52
CA GLY A 143 0.31 -5.10 19.19
C GLY A 143 -0.79 -4.03 19.26
N THR A 144 -0.61 -2.95 20.03
CA THR A 144 -1.60 -1.87 20.18
C THR A 144 -1.60 -0.87 19.02
N PHE A 145 -0.53 -0.82 18.23
CA PHE A 145 -0.37 0.09 17.09
C PHE A 145 0.12 -0.63 15.82
N LEU A 146 -0.09 -1.94 15.74
CA LEU A 146 0.39 -2.76 14.64
C LEU A 146 -0.23 -2.34 13.31
N LYS A 147 0.60 -2.07 12.30
CA LYS A 147 0.15 -1.83 10.93
C LYS A 147 0.65 -2.94 10.02
N CYS A 148 -0.17 -3.30 9.04
CA CYS A 148 0.17 -4.32 8.04
C CYS A 148 1.49 -4.02 7.32
N GLY A 149 1.76 -2.74 7.00
CA GLY A 149 2.98 -2.32 6.32
C GLY A 149 4.29 -2.47 7.12
N ASP A 150 4.20 -2.63 8.45
CA ASP A 150 5.39 -2.77 9.31
C ASP A 150 5.90 -4.22 9.37
N ILE A 151 5.11 -5.18 8.87
CA ILE A 151 5.37 -6.62 9.00
C ILE A 151 6.20 -7.11 7.81
N ASN A 152 7.41 -7.59 8.08
CA ASN A 152 8.26 -8.29 7.13
C ASN A 152 8.29 -9.79 7.44
N LEU A 153 7.53 -10.55 6.66
CA LEU A 153 7.34 -11.98 6.84
C LEU A 153 8.60 -12.83 6.61
N THR A 154 9.66 -12.27 6.02
CA THR A 154 10.94 -12.97 5.84
C THR A 154 11.84 -12.92 7.08
N GLN A 155 11.41 -12.24 8.14
CA GLN A 155 12.13 -12.08 9.40
C GLN A 155 11.36 -12.71 10.57
N HIS A 156 12.04 -12.89 11.71
CA HIS A 156 11.38 -13.23 12.96
C HIS A 156 10.51 -12.06 13.42
N VAL A 157 9.19 -12.24 13.48
CA VAL A 157 8.26 -11.19 13.94
C VAL A 157 7.80 -11.50 15.35
N ILE A 158 8.12 -10.64 16.32
CA ILE A 158 7.60 -10.70 17.69
C ILE A 158 6.72 -9.48 17.92
N ILE A 159 5.47 -9.75 18.29
CA ILE A 159 4.47 -8.73 18.60
C ILE A 159 4.24 -8.76 20.12
N GLY A 160 4.70 -7.71 20.78
CA GLY A 160 4.50 -7.51 22.22
C GLY A 160 3.17 -6.85 22.55
N GLN A 161 2.90 -6.66 23.84
CA GLN A 161 1.74 -5.92 24.35
C GLN A 161 0.39 -6.49 23.90
N VAL A 162 0.30 -7.80 23.70
CA VAL A 162 -0.97 -8.50 23.41
C VAL A 162 -1.58 -8.97 24.73
N TYR A 163 -2.17 -8.04 25.48
CA TYR A 163 -2.62 -8.27 26.87
C TYR A 163 -4.13 -8.48 27.03
N ASP A 164 -4.94 -8.28 25.99
CA ASP A 164 -6.38 -8.55 26.02
C ASP A 164 -6.93 -9.03 24.67
N ALA A 165 -8.14 -9.57 24.70
CA ALA A 165 -8.77 -10.18 23.53
C ALA A 165 -9.02 -9.18 22.40
N PHE A 166 -9.18 -7.89 22.72
CA PHE A 166 -9.37 -6.84 21.73
C PHE A 166 -8.07 -6.61 20.96
N VAL A 167 -6.94 -6.41 21.65
CA VAL A 167 -5.62 -6.28 21.02
C VAL A 167 -5.27 -7.55 20.24
N ALA A 168 -5.54 -8.74 20.79
CA ALA A 168 -5.33 -9.99 20.07
C ALA A 168 -6.15 -10.08 18.78
N SER A 169 -7.40 -9.60 18.78
CA SER A 169 -8.24 -9.52 17.59
C SER A 169 -7.69 -8.56 16.54
N GLU A 170 -7.22 -7.38 16.93
CA GLU A 170 -6.61 -6.42 15.99
C GLU A 170 -5.31 -6.97 15.37
N VAL A 171 -4.46 -7.59 16.19
CA VAL A 171 -3.24 -8.29 15.72
C VAL A 171 -3.60 -9.39 14.72
N LYS A 172 -4.61 -10.21 15.05
CA LYS A 172 -5.10 -11.29 14.19
C LYS A 172 -5.56 -10.76 12.83
N LEU A 173 -6.46 -9.77 12.83
CA LEU A 173 -7.00 -9.19 11.60
C LEU A 173 -5.91 -8.53 10.75
N THR A 174 -4.92 -7.90 11.38
CA THR A 174 -3.78 -7.30 10.69
C THR A 174 -2.89 -8.37 10.03
N LEU A 175 -2.59 -9.45 10.75
CA LEU A 175 -1.82 -10.58 10.22
C LEU A 175 -2.55 -11.28 9.06
N MET A 176 -3.88 -11.46 9.15
CA MET A 176 -4.70 -12.11 8.11
C MET A 176 -4.72 -11.36 6.77
N GLN A 177 -4.29 -10.10 6.72
CA GLN A 177 -4.12 -9.38 5.45
C GLN A 177 -2.98 -9.99 4.63
N LYS A 178 -1.91 -10.47 5.29
CA LYS A 178 -0.73 -11.07 4.66
C LYS A 178 -0.70 -12.59 4.75
N LEU A 179 -1.11 -13.17 5.87
CA LEU A 179 -1.08 -14.61 6.14
C LEU A 179 -2.46 -15.25 5.94
N PRO A 180 -2.53 -16.54 5.52
CA PRO A 180 -3.75 -17.34 5.61
C PRO A 180 -4.31 -17.38 7.03
N ASP A 181 -5.62 -17.58 7.16
CA ASP A 181 -6.29 -17.64 8.45
C ASP A 181 -5.93 -18.89 9.28
N ASP A 182 -5.58 -19.99 8.61
CA ASP A 182 -5.08 -21.22 9.20
C ASP A 182 -3.56 -21.23 9.43
N TYR A 183 -2.85 -20.15 9.10
CA TYR A 183 -1.42 -20.06 9.30
C TYR A 183 -1.06 -20.18 10.79
N GLU A 184 -0.09 -21.03 11.10
CA GLU A 184 0.25 -21.30 12.49
C GLU A 184 1.18 -20.22 13.06
N VAL A 185 0.76 -19.62 14.17
CA VAL A 185 1.53 -18.63 14.94
C VAL A 185 1.82 -19.18 16.34
N TYR A 186 2.78 -18.58 17.03
CA TYR A 186 3.15 -18.98 18.39
C TYR A 186 2.70 -17.93 19.39
N ILE A 187 2.12 -18.40 20.49
CA ILE A 187 1.91 -17.60 21.70
C ILE A 187 3.01 -17.99 22.68
N VAL A 188 3.79 -16.99 23.09
CA VAL A 188 4.81 -17.15 24.13
C VAL A 188 4.37 -16.38 25.36
N THR A 189 4.30 -17.07 26.49
CA THR A 189 3.94 -16.50 27.79
C THR A 189 5.08 -16.72 28.78
N ALA A 190 5.41 -15.67 29.53
CA ALA A 190 6.37 -15.72 30.65
C ALA A 190 7.73 -16.35 30.28
N ALA A 191 8.26 -15.99 29.11
CA ALA A 191 9.52 -16.52 28.57
C ALA A 191 10.69 -16.40 29.57
N GLY A 192 11.50 -17.46 29.66
CA GLY A 192 12.64 -17.55 30.58
C GLY A 192 12.26 -17.83 32.03
N SER A 193 10.98 -17.85 32.40
CA SER A 193 10.54 -18.15 33.76
C SER A 193 10.17 -19.63 33.95
N LYS A 194 9.88 -20.04 35.19
CA LYS A 194 9.34 -21.37 35.50
C LYS A 194 7.93 -21.62 34.94
N GLU A 195 7.23 -20.55 34.57
CA GLU A 195 5.89 -20.57 33.98
C GLU A 195 5.94 -20.37 32.45
N GLU A 196 7.13 -20.50 31.84
CA GLU A 196 7.31 -20.40 30.38
C GLU A 196 6.37 -21.39 29.66
N SER A 197 5.64 -20.86 28.69
CA SER A 197 4.80 -21.66 27.80
C SER A 197 4.89 -21.11 26.39
N VAL A 198 5.15 -22.00 25.44
CA VAL A 198 5.18 -21.73 24.00
C VAL A 198 4.14 -22.63 23.36
N ARG A 199 3.05 -22.04 22.87
CA ARG A 199 1.95 -22.76 22.22
C ARG A 199 1.86 -22.35 20.77
N LYS A 200 1.68 -23.33 19.89
CA LYS A 200 1.44 -23.11 18.47
C LYS A 200 -0.06 -23.21 18.22
N ILE A 201 -0.64 -22.20 17.57
CA ILE A 201 -2.07 -22.12 17.29
C ILE A 201 -2.32 -21.62 15.86
N PRO A 202 -3.44 -21.99 15.23
CA PRO A 202 -3.90 -21.33 14.01
C PRO A 202 -4.20 -19.84 14.26
N LEU A 203 -3.91 -18.98 13.28
CA LEU A 203 -4.10 -17.54 13.41
C LEU A 203 -5.55 -17.16 13.76
N TYR A 204 -6.54 -17.87 13.21
CA TYR A 204 -7.96 -17.63 13.51
C TYR A 204 -8.35 -17.86 14.98
N GLU A 205 -7.52 -18.56 15.77
CA GLU A 205 -7.76 -18.85 17.20
C GLU A 205 -7.11 -17.83 18.15
N LEU A 206 -6.34 -16.88 17.63
CA LEU A 206 -5.51 -15.97 18.43
C LEU A 206 -6.28 -15.19 19.51
N ASP A 207 -7.52 -14.79 19.23
CA ASP A 207 -8.39 -14.07 20.15
C ASP A 207 -9.30 -14.96 21.02
N ARG A 208 -9.23 -16.30 20.85
CA ARG A 208 -10.08 -17.28 21.54
C ARG A 208 -9.37 -18.05 22.65
N GLU A 209 -8.05 -18.19 22.56
CA GLU A 209 -7.25 -19.22 23.26
C GLU A 209 -6.49 -18.73 24.51
N VAL A 210 -6.77 -17.54 25.05
CA VAL A 210 -5.75 -16.88 25.88
C VAL A 210 -6.28 -16.15 27.12
N GLU A 211 -5.81 -16.59 28.29
CA GLU A 211 -5.66 -15.74 29.48
C GLU A 211 -4.54 -14.74 29.19
N LEU A 212 -4.86 -13.66 28.46
CA LEU A 212 -3.86 -12.67 28.05
C LEU A 212 -3.39 -11.92 29.28
N ASN A 213 -2.08 -11.96 29.50
CA ASN A 213 -1.41 -11.24 30.56
C ASN A 213 -0.33 -10.35 29.95
N ASN A 214 0.21 -9.43 30.75
CA ASN A 214 1.23 -8.46 30.30
C ASN A 214 2.56 -9.11 29.84
N LEU A 215 2.70 -10.44 29.98
CA LEU A 215 3.88 -11.22 29.60
C LEU A 215 3.62 -12.10 28.36
N THR A 216 2.53 -11.85 27.63
CA THR A 216 2.19 -12.58 26.40
C THR A 216 2.76 -11.87 25.18
N SER A 217 3.39 -12.62 24.29
CA SER A 217 3.88 -12.17 22.98
C SER A 217 3.42 -13.13 21.90
N VAL A 218 3.12 -12.60 20.72
CA VAL A 218 2.82 -13.39 19.52
C VAL A 218 4.08 -13.45 18.66
N TYR A 219 4.46 -14.64 18.22
CA TYR A 219 5.62 -14.87 17.39
C TYR A 219 5.22 -15.52 16.06
N ILE A 220 5.76 -14.99 14.97
CA ILE A 220 5.65 -15.53 13.62
C ILE A 220 7.07 -15.85 13.13
N PRO A 221 7.37 -17.12 12.80
CA PRO A 221 8.65 -17.48 12.21
C PRO A 221 8.78 -16.93 10.77
N PRO A 222 10.01 -16.77 10.25
CA PRO A 222 10.26 -16.44 8.87
C PRO A 222 9.48 -17.40 7.96
N VAL A 223 8.65 -16.82 7.10
CA VAL A 223 7.82 -17.58 6.17
C VAL A 223 8.72 -18.20 5.12
N SER A 224 8.74 -19.53 5.09
CA SER A 224 9.51 -20.32 4.12
C SER A 224 8.70 -20.76 2.91
N ASP A 225 7.36 -20.77 3.00
CA ASP A 225 6.49 -21.06 1.86
C ASP A 225 6.39 -19.83 0.96
N GLU A 226 7.01 -19.92 -0.21
CA GLU A 226 7.01 -18.83 -1.19
C GLU A 226 5.62 -18.39 -1.62
N LYS A 227 4.62 -19.28 -1.60
CA LYS A 227 3.26 -18.93 -2.04
C LYS A 227 2.61 -17.91 -1.12
N VAL A 228 2.91 -17.97 0.17
CA VAL A 228 2.42 -16.99 1.15
C VAL A 228 3.04 -15.62 0.87
N LEU A 229 4.25 -15.57 0.31
CA LEU A 229 4.97 -14.35 -0.01
C LEU A 229 4.55 -13.72 -1.35
N TYR A 230 3.67 -14.34 -2.15
CA TYR A 230 3.25 -13.78 -3.45
C TYR A 230 2.48 -12.46 -3.33
N LYS A 231 1.94 -12.13 -2.15
CA LYS A 231 1.35 -10.82 -1.85
C LYS A 231 2.39 -9.72 -1.63
N GLU A 232 3.67 -10.06 -1.48
CA GLU A 232 4.74 -9.11 -1.23
C GLU A 232 5.29 -8.56 -2.54
N PHE A 233 5.35 -7.23 -2.65
CA PHE A 233 5.90 -6.56 -3.83
C PHE A 233 7.36 -6.95 -4.10
N THR A 234 8.16 -7.13 -3.04
CA THR A 234 9.54 -7.61 -3.13
C THR A 234 9.61 -8.98 -3.81
N LYS A 235 8.66 -9.88 -3.53
CA LYS A 235 8.64 -11.21 -4.14
C LYS A 235 8.33 -11.13 -5.64
N LEU A 236 7.42 -10.26 -6.06
CA LEU A 236 7.19 -9.98 -7.49
C LEU A 236 8.46 -9.50 -8.17
N ARG A 237 9.19 -8.54 -7.57
CA ARG A 237 10.48 -8.07 -8.08
C ARG A 237 11.50 -9.19 -8.22
N GLU A 238 11.64 -10.07 -7.23
CA GLU A 238 12.52 -11.24 -7.28
C GLU A 238 12.16 -12.20 -8.42
N ILE A 239 10.86 -12.49 -8.58
CA ILE A 239 10.36 -13.36 -9.65
C ILE A 239 10.76 -12.81 -11.03
N ILE A 240 10.54 -11.51 -11.27
CA ILE A 240 10.87 -10.86 -12.54
C ILE A 240 12.39 -10.87 -12.80
N ALA A 241 13.19 -10.61 -11.76
CA ALA A 241 14.64 -10.69 -11.85
C ALA A 241 15.12 -12.10 -12.20
N GLU A 242 14.54 -13.15 -11.59
CA GLU A 242 14.88 -14.55 -11.89
C GLU A 242 14.46 -14.93 -13.32
N LEU A 243 13.25 -14.53 -13.75
CA LEU A 243 12.76 -14.77 -15.11
C LEU A 243 13.67 -14.18 -16.19
N ARG A 244 14.33 -13.05 -15.92
CA ARG A 244 15.30 -12.43 -16.83
C ARG A 244 16.76 -12.78 -16.52
N GLY A 245 17.00 -13.48 -15.42
CA GLY A 245 18.33 -13.87 -14.95
C GLY A 245 19.04 -14.89 -15.84
N PRO A 246 20.26 -15.32 -15.48
CA PRO A 246 21.05 -16.28 -16.25
C PRO A 246 20.30 -17.58 -16.56
N ASN A 247 19.51 -18.09 -15.60
CA ASN A 247 18.72 -19.32 -15.72
C ASN A 247 17.24 -19.08 -16.06
N GLY A 248 16.88 -17.82 -16.35
CA GLY A 248 15.50 -17.40 -16.58
C GLY A 248 14.90 -17.85 -17.91
N CYS A 249 13.66 -17.44 -18.13
CA CYS A 249 12.87 -17.77 -19.31
C CYS A 249 13.45 -17.14 -20.59
N PRO A 250 13.67 -17.92 -21.67
CA PRO A 250 14.21 -17.40 -22.93
C PRO A 250 13.35 -16.31 -23.57
N TRP A 251 12.03 -16.34 -23.37
CA TRP A 251 11.13 -15.32 -23.90
C TRP A 251 11.33 -13.99 -23.18
N ASP A 252 11.33 -13.99 -21.85
CA ASP A 252 11.50 -12.79 -21.02
C ASP A 252 12.84 -12.13 -21.30
N LYS A 253 13.93 -12.91 -21.34
CA LYS A 253 15.29 -12.43 -21.63
C LYS A 253 15.43 -11.77 -23.00
N LYS A 254 14.63 -12.17 -23.98
CA LYS A 254 14.67 -11.62 -25.34
C LYS A 254 13.89 -10.30 -25.45
N GLN A 255 13.04 -9.97 -24.48
CA GLN A 255 12.23 -8.76 -24.54
C GLN A 255 13.08 -7.50 -24.39
N THR A 256 12.68 -6.47 -25.14
CA THR A 256 13.20 -5.11 -25.08
C THR A 256 12.05 -4.15 -24.87
N HIS A 257 12.34 -2.89 -24.50
CA HIS A 257 11.31 -1.86 -24.40
C HIS A 257 10.47 -1.73 -25.68
N GLN A 258 11.05 -1.97 -26.86
CA GLN A 258 10.33 -1.87 -28.12
C GLN A 258 9.43 -3.07 -28.39
N SER A 259 9.84 -4.28 -28.01
CA SER A 259 9.03 -5.50 -28.22
C SER A 259 7.82 -5.57 -27.28
N LEU A 260 7.93 -4.97 -26.08
CA LEU A 260 6.87 -4.99 -25.08
C LEU A 260 5.70 -4.03 -25.34
N LYS A 261 5.90 -3.00 -26.17
CA LYS A 261 4.87 -1.96 -26.43
C LYS A 261 3.51 -2.52 -26.86
N LYS A 262 3.49 -3.59 -27.64
CA LYS A 262 2.23 -4.18 -28.13
C LYS A 262 1.44 -4.84 -27.00
N TYR A 263 2.13 -5.54 -26.09
CA TYR A 263 1.50 -6.22 -24.96
C TYR A 263 0.92 -5.19 -24.01
N LEU A 264 1.66 -4.10 -23.71
CA LEU A 264 1.12 -3.00 -22.90
C LEU A 264 -0.17 -2.38 -23.48
N ILE A 265 -0.30 -2.34 -24.81
CA ILE A 265 -1.54 -1.87 -25.45
C ILE A 265 -2.63 -2.95 -25.30
N GLU A 266 -2.31 -4.20 -25.59
CA GLU A 266 -3.22 -5.35 -25.43
C GLU A 266 -3.80 -5.40 -24.00
N GLU A 267 -2.97 -5.47 -22.96
CA GLU A 267 -3.44 -5.58 -21.56
C GLU A 267 -4.24 -4.35 -21.10
N ALA A 268 -3.92 -3.16 -21.65
CA ALA A 268 -4.70 -1.96 -21.34
C ALA A 268 -6.12 -2.03 -21.92
N TYR A 269 -6.31 -2.67 -23.08
CA TYR A 269 -7.63 -2.87 -23.68
C TYR A 269 -8.39 -4.01 -23.02
N GLU A 270 -7.72 -5.10 -22.62
CA GLU A 270 -8.34 -6.19 -21.86
C GLU A 270 -8.81 -5.67 -20.48
N LEU A 271 -8.03 -4.82 -19.81
CA LEU A 271 -8.48 -4.13 -18.59
C LEU A 271 -9.73 -3.27 -18.82
N ILE A 272 -9.79 -2.50 -19.91
CA ILE A 272 -10.98 -1.72 -20.27
C ILE A 272 -12.18 -2.65 -20.49
N GLU A 273 -11.96 -3.78 -21.16
CA GLU A 273 -12.99 -4.79 -21.38
C GLU A 273 -13.53 -5.37 -20.06
N ALA A 274 -12.64 -5.71 -19.12
CA ALA A 274 -13.00 -6.21 -17.80
C ALA A 274 -13.82 -5.19 -17.00
N ILE A 275 -13.42 -3.90 -17.05
CA ILE A 275 -14.17 -2.80 -16.43
C ILE A 275 -15.57 -2.67 -17.04
N ASN A 276 -15.68 -2.71 -18.37
CA ASN A 276 -16.98 -2.56 -19.05
C ASN A 276 -17.93 -3.73 -18.79
N ARG A 277 -17.39 -4.87 -18.35
CA ARG A 277 -18.16 -6.06 -17.98
C ARG A 277 -18.46 -6.16 -16.48
N ASP A 278 -17.99 -5.20 -15.66
CA ASP A 278 -18.01 -5.28 -14.19
C ASP A 278 -17.41 -6.60 -13.65
N ASP A 279 -16.40 -7.14 -14.36
CA ASP A 279 -15.79 -8.44 -14.05
C ASP A 279 -14.58 -8.27 -13.12
N ILE A 280 -14.83 -8.34 -11.82
CA ILE A 280 -13.82 -8.05 -10.78
C ILE A 280 -12.63 -9.01 -10.84
N ASP A 281 -12.85 -10.28 -11.14
CA ASP A 281 -11.77 -11.28 -11.17
C ASP A 281 -10.84 -11.00 -12.36
N ASN A 282 -11.41 -10.76 -13.55
CA ASN A 282 -10.60 -10.35 -14.71
C ASN A 282 -9.97 -8.97 -14.52
N MET A 283 -10.63 -8.02 -13.85
CA MET A 283 -9.99 -6.73 -13.53
C MET A 283 -8.72 -6.90 -12.69
N ILE A 284 -8.71 -7.84 -11.74
CA ILE A 284 -7.52 -8.14 -10.92
C ILE A 284 -6.42 -8.75 -11.79
N GLU A 285 -6.76 -9.69 -12.68
CA GLU A 285 -5.84 -10.34 -13.61
C GLU A 285 -5.18 -9.31 -14.54
N GLU A 286 -5.99 -8.50 -15.24
CA GLU A 286 -5.50 -7.53 -16.23
C GLU A 286 -4.73 -6.36 -15.58
N LEU A 287 -5.11 -5.92 -14.37
CA LEU A 287 -4.29 -4.98 -13.60
C LEU A 287 -2.93 -5.60 -13.24
N GLY A 288 -2.91 -6.89 -12.96
CA GLY A 288 -1.69 -7.69 -12.76
C GLY A 288 -0.82 -7.71 -14.01
N ASP A 289 -1.40 -7.90 -15.19
CA ASP A 289 -0.67 -7.95 -16.45
C ASP A 289 -0.15 -6.58 -16.89
N VAL A 290 -0.91 -5.50 -16.67
CA VAL A 290 -0.40 -4.13 -16.81
C VAL A 290 0.77 -3.88 -15.85
N LEU A 291 0.68 -4.35 -14.61
CA LEU A 291 1.79 -4.25 -13.64
C LEU A 291 3.00 -5.09 -14.09
N LEU A 292 2.79 -6.28 -14.65
CA LEU A 292 3.84 -7.12 -15.22
C LEU A 292 4.61 -6.36 -16.31
N GLN A 293 3.92 -5.63 -17.19
CA GLN A 293 4.59 -4.80 -18.20
C GLN A 293 5.48 -3.73 -17.55
N VAL A 294 4.98 -3.03 -16.52
CA VAL A 294 5.78 -2.03 -15.78
C VAL A 294 7.02 -2.68 -15.17
N MET A 295 6.88 -3.85 -14.55
CA MET A 295 7.98 -4.58 -13.92
C MET A 295 9.02 -5.08 -14.95
N LEU A 296 8.59 -5.60 -16.10
CA LEU A 296 9.51 -6.00 -17.17
C LEU A 296 10.28 -4.81 -17.74
N HIS A 297 9.62 -3.66 -17.94
CA HIS A 297 10.31 -2.43 -18.34
C HIS A 297 11.30 -1.96 -17.26
N ALA A 298 10.94 -2.02 -15.98
CA ALA A 298 11.83 -1.69 -14.89
C ALA A 298 13.07 -2.61 -14.85
N GLN A 299 12.88 -3.93 -14.99
CA GLN A 299 13.98 -4.89 -14.99
C GLN A 299 14.90 -4.72 -16.21
N ILE A 300 14.36 -4.45 -17.41
CA ILE A 300 15.18 -4.12 -18.58
C ILE A 300 16.01 -2.85 -18.32
N GLY A 301 15.40 -1.82 -17.73
CA GLY A 301 16.09 -0.58 -17.36
C GLY A 301 17.23 -0.84 -16.38
N GLU A 302 17.03 -1.75 -15.42
CA GLU A 302 18.01 -2.10 -14.40
C GLU A 302 19.16 -2.94 -15.01
N ASP A 303 18.82 -3.92 -15.87
CA ASP A 303 19.79 -4.72 -16.64
C ASP A 303 20.72 -3.83 -17.49
N GLU A 304 20.20 -2.72 -18.02
CA GLU A 304 20.93 -1.74 -18.82
C GLU A 304 21.58 -0.62 -17.99
N GLY A 305 21.37 -0.59 -16.67
CA GLY A 305 21.90 0.44 -15.76
C GLY A 305 21.30 1.84 -15.96
N LEU A 306 20.07 1.93 -16.47
CA LEU A 306 19.38 3.17 -16.81
C LEU A 306 18.47 3.67 -15.68
N PHE A 307 17.60 2.81 -15.16
CA PHE A 307 16.64 3.09 -14.07
C PHE A 307 16.12 1.79 -13.49
N SER A 308 15.50 1.85 -12.32
CA SER A 308 14.92 0.72 -11.60
C SER A 308 13.42 0.92 -11.36
N ILE A 309 12.76 -0.07 -10.76
CA ILE A 309 11.38 0.08 -10.28
C ILE A 309 11.28 1.16 -9.20
N ASP A 310 12.33 1.32 -8.39
CA ASP A 310 12.39 2.29 -7.30
C ASP A 310 12.36 3.72 -7.86
N ASP A 311 13.06 3.99 -8.99
CA ASP A 311 13.01 5.29 -9.68
C ASP A 311 11.61 5.60 -10.23
N ILE A 312 10.90 4.59 -10.73
CA ILE A 312 9.53 4.74 -11.23
C ILE A 312 8.59 5.10 -10.07
N VAL A 313 8.69 4.36 -8.95
CA VAL A 313 7.88 4.57 -7.74
C VAL A 313 8.18 5.94 -7.12
N GLU A 314 9.44 6.35 -7.05
CA GLU A 314 9.83 7.69 -6.58
C GLU A 314 9.21 8.77 -7.46
N SER A 315 9.34 8.64 -8.79
CA SER A 315 8.82 9.60 -9.76
C SER A 315 7.30 9.80 -9.64
N ILE A 316 6.53 8.71 -9.54
CA ILE A 316 5.07 8.82 -9.36
C ILE A 316 4.70 9.32 -7.97
N SER A 317 5.37 8.86 -6.91
CA SER A 317 5.08 9.26 -5.53
C SER A 317 5.34 10.76 -5.32
N ALA A 318 6.51 11.25 -5.72
CA ALA A 318 6.85 12.66 -5.65
C ALA A 318 5.88 13.52 -6.49
N LYS A 319 5.47 13.03 -7.66
CA LYS A 319 4.47 13.68 -8.50
C LYS A 319 3.09 13.72 -7.83
N MET A 320 2.65 12.63 -7.19
CA MET A 320 1.36 12.56 -6.52
C MET A 320 1.31 13.47 -5.30
N VAL A 321 2.34 13.47 -4.45
CA VAL A 321 2.45 14.40 -3.31
C VAL A 321 2.42 15.85 -3.78
N ARG A 322 3.26 16.20 -4.77
CA ARG A 322 3.33 17.57 -5.31
C ARG A 322 2.01 18.05 -5.93
N ARG A 323 1.25 17.16 -6.57
CA ARG A 323 -0.01 17.49 -7.26
C ARG A 323 -1.24 17.49 -6.34
N HIS A 324 -1.10 17.03 -5.10
CA HIS A 324 -2.16 17.03 -4.11
C HIS A 324 -1.74 17.81 -2.84
N PRO A 325 -1.38 19.11 -2.97
CA PRO A 325 -1.02 19.93 -1.81
C PRO A 325 -2.19 20.14 -0.83
N HIS A 326 -3.40 19.74 -1.20
CA HIS A 326 -4.59 19.73 -0.35
C HIS A 326 -4.77 18.46 0.48
N VAL A 327 -4.06 17.39 0.12
CA VAL A 327 -4.00 16.15 0.91
C VAL A 327 -2.72 16.12 1.74
N PHE A 328 -1.60 16.55 1.17
CA PHE A 328 -0.25 16.40 1.76
C PHE A 328 0.41 17.73 2.18
N GLY A 329 -0.30 18.85 2.08
CA GLY A 329 0.21 20.18 2.46
C GLY A 329 -0.89 21.05 3.03
N ASP A 330 -0.67 22.36 3.06
CA ASP A 330 -1.53 23.32 3.76
C ASP A 330 -2.62 23.96 2.88
N THR A 331 -2.81 23.50 1.64
CA THR A 331 -3.74 24.15 0.69
C THR A 331 -5.15 23.61 0.84
N GLU A 332 -6.14 24.43 1.17
CA GLU A 332 -7.53 23.96 1.16
C GLU A 332 -8.08 23.87 -0.27
N ALA A 333 -8.71 22.74 -0.63
CA ALA A 333 -9.49 22.60 -1.86
C ALA A 333 -10.92 22.21 -1.50
N LEU A 334 -11.87 23.13 -1.72
CA LEU A 334 -13.25 23.01 -1.24
C LEU A 334 -14.15 22.16 -2.15
N ASN A 335 -13.75 21.90 -3.40
CA ASN A 335 -14.51 21.10 -4.36
C ASN A 335 -13.63 20.52 -5.49
N VAL A 336 -14.20 19.61 -6.28
CA VAL A 336 -13.53 18.90 -7.39
C VAL A 336 -12.99 19.89 -8.44
N GLU A 337 -13.71 20.97 -8.72
CA GLU A 337 -13.33 21.97 -9.71
C GLU A 337 -12.06 22.72 -9.30
N ALA A 338 -11.95 23.09 -8.02
CA ALA A 338 -10.76 23.70 -7.45
C ALA A 338 -9.56 22.75 -7.47
N VAL A 339 -9.78 21.45 -7.22
CA VAL A 339 -8.73 20.42 -7.36
C VAL A 339 -8.22 20.34 -8.80
N LEU A 340 -9.11 20.29 -9.79
CA LEU A 340 -8.75 20.22 -11.21
C LEU A 340 -7.99 21.48 -11.68
N GLN A 341 -8.41 22.66 -11.24
CA GLN A 341 -7.72 23.92 -11.55
C GLN A 341 -6.31 23.96 -10.96
N ASN A 342 -6.17 23.59 -9.68
CA ASN A 342 -4.86 23.50 -9.03
C ASN A 342 -3.96 22.49 -9.74
N TRP A 343 -4.52 21.35 -10.16
CA TRP A 343 -3.78 20.32 -10.89
C TRP A 343 -3.24 20.82 -12.23
N ASP A 344 -4.07 21.51 -13.01
CA ASP A 344 -3.67 22.08 -14.29
C ASP A 344 -2.65 23.23 -14.14
N GLN A 345 -2.74 24.01 -13.07
CA GLN A 345 -1.75 25.04 -12.75
C GLN A 345 -0.39 24.42 -12.40
N ILE A 346 -0.36 23.40 -11.54
CA ILE A 346 0.87 22.69 -11.17
C ILE A 346 1.52 22.04 -12.41
N LYS A 347 0.72 21.42 -13.30
CA LYS A 347 1.20 20.86 -14.57
C LYS A 347 1.88 21.89 -15.46
N LYS A 348 1.38 23.14 -15.50
CA LYS A 348 1.98 24.22 -16.30
C LYS A 348 3.36 24.60 -15.75
N THR A 349 3.49 24.69 -14.44
CA THR A 349 4.76 25.03 -13.76
C THR A 349 5.82 23.93 -13.94
N GLU A 350 5.41 22.65 -13.91
CA GLU A 350 6.30 21.49 -14.11
C GLU A 350 6.92 21.40 -15.51
N LYS A 351 6.21 21.85 -16.56
CA LYS A 351 6.72 21.79 -17.94
C LYS A 351 7.89 22.76 -18.20
N GLY A 352 8.10 23.75 -17.33
CA GLY A 352 9.13 24.78 -17.45
C GLY A 352 8.94 25.72 -18.64
N ASP A 353 9.70 26.83 -18.68
CA ASP A 353 9.68 27.86 -19.74
C ASP A 353 10.29 27.41 -21.09
N LYS A 354 10.41 26.11 -21.34
CA LYS A 354 10.92 25.63 -22.63
C LYS A 354 9.85 25.90 -23.69
N PRO A 355 10.15 26.67 -24.76
CA PRO A 355 9.25 26.85 -25.89
C PRO A 355 9.16 25.52 -26.67
N SER A 356 8.37 24.61 -26.14
CA SER A 356 7.87 23.46 -26.85
C SER A 356 6.61 23.93 -27.59
N SER A 357 6.49 23.56 -28.87
CA SER A 357 5.23 23.78 -29.61
C SER A 357 4.07 23.32 -28.73
N MET A 358 3.00 24.12 -28.61
CA MET A 358 1.85 23.82 -27.75
C MET A 358 1.27 22.42 -28.04
N LEU A 359 1.44 21.95 -29.28
CA LEU A 359 0.99 20.63 -29.76
C LEU A 359 2.03 19.51 -29.57
N LYS A 360 3.30 19.80 -29.29
CA LYS A 360 4.34 18.77 -29.05
C LYS A 360 4.08 17.95 -27.78
N GLY A 361 3.31 18.48 -26.83
CA GLY A 361 2.91 17.78 -25.61
C GLY A 361 1.63 16.95 -25.72
N ALA A 362 0.92 17.01 -26.86
CA ALA A 362 -0.37 16.34 -27.07
C ALA A 362 -0.19 14.86 -27.49
N GLY A 363 0.51 14.09 -26.66
CA GLY A 363 0.51 12.62 -26.71
C GLY A 363 0.99 12.02 -28.02
N SER A 364 2.26 12.21 -28.38
CA SER A 364 2.85 11.58 -29.58
C SER A 364 2.83 10.05 -29.58
N GLY A 365 2.63 9.42 -28.41
CA GLY A 365 2.48 7.97 -28.24
C GLY A 365 1.03 7.50 -28.06
N LEU A 366 0.04 8.39 -28.11
CA LEU A 366 -1.38 8.00 -28.03
C LEU A 366 -1.86 7.40 -29.37
N PRO A 367 -2.85 6.49 -29.35
CA PRO A 367 -3.68 6.18 -30.51
C PRO A 367 -4.19 7.45 -31.21
N ASN A 368 -4.37 7.38 -32.53
CA ASN A 368 -4.60 8.58 -33.35
C ASN A 368 -5.92 9.31 -33.01
N LEU A 369 -6.97 8.63 -32.51
CA LEU A 369 -8.20 9.31 -32.08
C LEU A 369 -7.99 10.07 -30.77
N LEU A 370 -7.38 9.44 -29.75
CA LEU A 370 -6.99 10.12 -28.51
C LEU A 370 -6.03 11.28 -28.77
N ARG A 371 -5.10 11.10 -29.71
CA ARG A 371 -4.18 12.16 -30.11
C ARG A 371 -4.92 13.33 -30.77
N ALA A 372 -5.84 13.07 -31.69
CA ALA A 372 -6.68 14.10 -32.31
C ALA A 372 -7.48 14.86 -31.24
N PHE A 373 -8.08 14.12 -30.29
CA PHE A 373 -8.84 14.68 -29.17
C PHE A 373 -7.97 15.58 -28.28
N ALA A 374 -6.77 15.11 -27.92
CA ALA A 374 -5.81 15.87 -27.14
C ALA A 374 -5.32 17.13 -27.86
N LEU A 375 -5.02 17.04 -29.16
CA LEU A 375 -4.60 18.19 -29.99
C LEU A 375 -5.67 19.29 -29.99
N GLN A 376 -6.93 18.91 -30.20
CA GLN A 376 -8.06 19.85 -30.20
C GLN A 376 -8.31 20.44 -28.81
N LYS A 377 -8.16 19.65 -27.73
CA LYS A 377 -8.26 20.14 -26.36
C LYS A 377 -7.17 21.16 -26.01
N GLU A 378 -5.93 20.94 -26.46
CA GLU A 378 -4.84 21.91 -26.28
C GLU A 378 -5.06 23.19 -27.13
N ALA A 379 -5.58 23.06 -28.35
CA ALA A 379 -5.94 24.21 -29.17
C ALA A 379 -7.08 25.04 -28.53
N ALA A 380 -8.07 24.38 -27.94
CA ALA A 380 -9.18 25.05 -27.26
C ALA A 380 -8.74 25.86 -26.03
N LYS A 381 -7.71 25.38 -25.29
CA LYS A 381 -7.16 26.09 -24.12
C LYS A 381 -6.61 27.48 -24.45
N VAL A 382 -6.18 27.71 -25.69
CA VAL A 382 -5.67 29.03 -26.15
C VAL A 382 -6.73 29.84 -26.90
N GLY A 383 -8.00 29.42 -26.83
CA GLY A 383 -9.12 30.09 -27.48
C GLY A 383 -9.28 29.77 -28.95
N PHE A 384 -8.54 28.79 -29.48
CA PHE A 384 -8.75 28.28 -30.85
C PHE A 384 -9.85 27.19 -30.82
N ASP A 385 -11.08 27.62 -30.53
CA ASP A 385 -12.25 26.74 -30.48
C ASP A 385 -13.56 27.51 -30.72
N TRP A 386 -14.58 26.78 -31.18
CA TRP A 386 -15.93 27.31 -31.30
C TRP A 386 -16.64 27.34 -29.93
N LYS A 387 -17.54 28.29 -29.75
CA LYS A 387 -18.32 28.42 -28.49
C LYS A 387 -19.56 27.53 -28.45
N GLU A 388 -20.01 27.09 -29.62
CA GLU A 388 -21.22 26.29 -29.82
C GLU A 388 -20.87 25.09 -30.68
N ILE A 389 -21.63 24.00 -30.54
CA ILE A 389 -21.38 22.74 -31.27
C ILE A 389 -21.82 22.83 -32.74
N GLN A 390 -22.71 23.76 -33.08
CA GLN A 390 -23.31 23.91 -34.42
C GLN A 390 -22.25 24.17 -35.51
N PRO A 391 -21.31 25.12 -35.35
CA PRO A 391 -20.18 25.28 -36.28
C PRO A 391 -19.32 24.03 -36.45
N ALA A 392 -19.13 23.24 -35.39
CA ALA A 392 -18.38 21.98 -35.48
C ALA A 392 -19.14 20.95 -36.35
N TRP A 393 -20.47 20.90 -36.25
CA TRP A 393 -21.31 20.08 -37.12
C TRP A 393 -21.33 20.55 -38.57
N GLU A 394 -21.31 21.85 -38.81
CA GLU A 394 -21.14 22.41 -40.15
C GLU A 394 -19.81 21.98 -40.76
N LYS A 395 -18.72 21.98 -39.97
CA LYS A 395 -17.42 21.49 -40.42
C LYS A 395 -17.44 20.00 -40.76
N VAL A 396 -18.10 19.15 -39.97
CA VAL A 396 -18.27 17.73 -40.33
C VAL A 396 -18.99 17.56 -41.67
N LYS A 397 -20.00 18.39 -41.97
CA LYS A 397 -20.70 18.35 -43.26
C LYS A 397 -19.79 18.78 -44.41
N GLU A 398 -19.02 19.84 -44.22
CA GLU A 398 -18.02 20.32 -45.17
C GLU A 398 -17.01 19.21 -45.52
N GLU A 399 -16.37 18.59 -44.52
CA GLU A 399 -15.40 17.51 -44.72
C GLU A 399 -16.03 16.27 -45.40
N LEU A 400 -17.30 15.98 -45.09
CA LEU A 400 -18.04 14.90 -45.74
C LEU A 400 -18.30 15.20 -47.23
N GLU A 401 -18.66 16.44 -47.56
CA GLU A 401 -18.85 16.89 -48.95
C GLU A 401 -17.52 16.87 -49.72
N GLU A 402 -16.42 17.31 -49.10
CA GLU A 402 -15.07 17.27 -49.67
C GLU A 402 -14.64 15.83 -49.96
N PHE A 403 -14.81 14.92 -49.00
CA PHE A 403 -14.55 13.48 -49.19
C PHE A 403 -15.41 12.86 -50.30
N GLN A 404 -16.71 13.18 -50.36
CA GLN A 404 -17.60 12.72 -51.43
C GLN A 404 -17.17 13.23 -52.81
N SER A 405 -16.69 14.46 -52.89
CA SER A 405 -16.22 15.06 -54.14
C SER A 405 -14.95 14.39 -54.68
N GLU A 406 -14.07 13.89 -53.81
CA GLU A 406 -12.88 13.13 -54.20
C GLU A 406 -13.25 11.68 -54.60
N LEU A 407 -14.27 11.07 -53.97
CA LEU A 407 -14.72 9.71 -54.29
C LEU A 407 -15.22 9.54 -55.74
N VAL A 408 -15.83 10.58 -56.32
CA VAL A 408 -16.39 10.54 -57.68
C VAL A 408 -15.33 10.77 -58.76
N LYS A 409 -14.08 11.08 -58.40
CA LYS A 409 -13.02 11.32 -59.36
C LYS A 409 -12.49 9.98 -59.92
N PRO A 410 -12.16 9.94 -61.23
CA PRO A 410 -11.74 8.71 -61.89
C PRO A 410 -10.37 8.18 -61.43
N VAL A 411 -9.57 9.00 -60.74
CA VAL A 411 -8.25 8.61 -60.22
C VAL A 411 -8.25 8.82 -58.70
N ARG A 412 -8.13 7.74 -57.95
CA ARG A 412 -7.89 7.80 -56.51
C ARG A 412 -6.47 8.35 -56.28
N ASN A 413 -6.38 9.50 -55.62
CA ASN A 413 -5.13 10.18 -55.33
C ASN A 413 -4.93 10.31 -53.81
N GLU A 414 -3.81 10.90 -53.40
CA GLU A 414 -3.51 11.16 -51.97
C GLU A 414 -4.53 12.07 -51.29
N ASN A 415 -5.31 12.86 -52.04
CA ASN A 415 -6.31 13.76 -51.44
C ASN A 415 -7.43 12.97 -50.80
N LEU A 416 -7.89 11.86 -51.40
CA LEU A 416 -8.91 11.00 -50.80
C LEU A 416 -8.54 10.53 -49.38
N TYR A 417 -7.26 10.23 -49.15
CA TYR A 417 -6.75 9.85 -47.83
C TYR A 417 -6.74 11.04 -46.85
N LYS A 418 -6.42 12.25 -47.34
CA LYS A 418 -6.41 13.47 -46.54
C LYS A 418 -7.83 13.85 -46.11
N GLU A 419 -8.77 13.94 -47.06
CA GLU A 419 -10.16 14.31 -46.75
C GLU A 419 -10.82 13.32 -45.78
N TYR A 420 -10.52 12.01 -45.90
CA TYR A 420 -11.01 11.03 -44.93
C TYR A 420 -10.41 11.24 -43.53
N GLY A 421 -9.13 11.60 -43.46
CA GLY A 421 -8.47 11.96 -42.21
C GLY A 421 -9.08 13.21 -41.57
N ASP A 422 -9.37 14.23 -42.36
CA ASP A 422 -9.97 15.47 -41.89
C ASP A 422 -11.43 15.27 -41.44
N LEU A 423 -12.19 14.40 -42.12
CA LEU A 423 -13.50 13.94 -41.65
C LEU A 423 -13.44 13.25 -40.28
N LEU A 424 -12.52 12.31 -40.09
CA LEU A 424 -12.32 11.65 -38.78
C LEU A 424 -11.92 12.67 -37.71
N PHE A 425 -11.05 13.62 -38.05
CA PHE A 425 -10.62 14.69 -37.15
C PHE A 425 -11.79 15.59 -36.75
N ALA A 426 -12.67 15.95 -37.69
CA ALA A 426 -13.88 16.73 -37.42
C ALA A 426 -14.88 15.98 -36.53
N LEU A 427 -15.05 14.67 -36.72
CA LEU A 427 -15.88 13.83 -35.85
C LEU A 427 -15.35 13.75 -34.41
N VAL A 428 -14.03 13.65 -34.24
CA VAL A 428 -13.38 13.71 -32.92
C VAL A 428 -13.68 15.05 -32.21
N ASN A 429 -13.78 16.14 -32.98
CA ASN A 429 -14.12 17.43 -32.41
C ASN A 429 -15.57 17.49 -31.90
N ILE A 430 -16.50 16.81 -32.57
CA ILE A 430 -17.86 16.64 -32.04
C ILE A 430 -17.85 15.86 -30.73
N ALA A 431 -17.10 14.75 -30.67
CA ALA A 431 -16.97 13.96 -29.44
C ALA A 431 -16.44 14.82 -28.28
N ARG A 432 -15.46 15.70 -28.54
CA ARG A 432 -14.93 16.66 -27.57
C ARG A 432 -15.97 17.65 -27.06
N PHE A 433 -16.82 18.22 -27.92
CA PHE A 433 -17.92 19.09 -27.48
C PHE A 433 -18.95 18.36 -26.61
N CYS A 434 -19.17 17.08 -26.89
CA CYS A 434 -20.08 16.24 -26.11
C CYS A 434 -19.42 15.65 -24.85
N ASN A 435 -18.13 15.93 -24.60
CA ASN A 435 -17.33 15.33 -23.53
C ASN A 435 -17.34 13.78 -23.57
N ILE A 436 -17.25 13.23 -24.77
CA ILE A 436 -17.16 11.79 -25.05
C ILE A 436 -15.71 11.46 -25.42
N ASP A 437 -15.13 10.43 -24.81
CA ASP A 437 -13.84 9.90 -25.24
C ASP A 437 -14.01 9.12 -26.56
N PRO A 438 -13.38 9.54 -27.66
CA PRO A 438 -13.62 8.95 -28.98
C PRO A 438 -13.04 7.54 -29.13
N GLU A 439 -12.00 7.17 -28.37
CA GLU A 439 -11.39 5.84 -28.45
C GLU A 439 -12.28 4.83 -27.71
N GLU A 440 -12.76 5.20 -26.52
CA GLU A 440 -13.72 4.41 -25.75
C GLU A 440 -15.04 4.23 -26.52
N ALA A 441 -15.54 5.30 -27.16
CA ALA A 441 -16.75 5.23 -27.97
C ALA A 441 -16.60 4.30 -29.18
N LEU A 442 -15.42 4.28 -29.82
CA LEU A 442 -15.13 3.36 -30.93
C LEU A 442 -14.96 1.92 -30.42
N PHE A 443 -14.32 1.73 -29.27
CA PHE A 443 -14.22 0.44 -28.61
C PHE A 443 -15.60 -0.17 -28.36
N GLU A 444 -16.53 0.59 -27.77
CA GLU A 444 -17.91 0.16 -27.57
C GLU A 444 -18.65 -0.18 -28.88
N ALA A 445 -18.38 0.59 -29.94
CA ALA A 445 -18.94 0.29 -31.25
C ALA A 445 -18.40 -1.04 -31.82
N ASN A 446 -17.11 -1.31 -31.66
CA ASN A 446 -16.48 -2.56 -32.07
C ASN A 446 -17.04 -3.75 -31.27
N GLN A 447 -17.19 -3.61 -29.95
CA GLN A 447 -17.74 -4.69 -29.12
C GLN A 447 -19.19 -5.02 -29.47
N LYS A 448 -20.01 -3.99 -29.72
CA LYS A 448 -21.37 -4.18 -30.22
C LYS A 448 -21.39 -4.85 -31.60
N PHE A 449 -20.45 -4.51 -32.48
CA PHE A 449 -20.32 -5.19 -33.77
C PHE A 449 -19.99 -6.67 -33.59
N ILE A 450 -19.02 -6.99 -32.73
CA ILE A 450 -18.60 -8.37 -32.43
C ILE A 450 -19.80 -9.17 -31.87
N ARG A 451 -20.49 -8.67 -30.84
CA ARG A 451 -21.67 -9.36 -30.26
C ARG A 451 -22.73 -9.69 -31.30
N ARG A 452 -23.05 -8.73 -32.17
CA ARG A 452 -24.04 -8.93 -33.23
C ARG A 452 -23.55 -9.88 -34.30
N PHE A 453 -22.29 -9.77 -34.70
CA PHE A 453 -21.73 -10.64 -35.72
C PHE A 453 -21.61 -12.09 -35.21
N SER A 454 -21.21 -12.30 -33.96
CA SER A 454 -21.21 -13.63 -33.33
C SER A 454 -22.60 -14.25 -33.26
N PHE A 455 -23.65 -13.44 -33.06
CA PHE A 455 -25.03 -13.92 -33.19
C PHE A 455 -25.35 -14.37 -34.63
N VAL A 456 -24.92 -13.60 -35.64
CA VAL A 456 -25.05 -14.00 -37.05
C VAL A 456 -24.29 -15.30 -37.32
N GLU A 457 -23.07 -15.45 -36.82
CA GLU A 457 -22.27 -16.69 -36.93
C GLU A 457 -22.99 -17.88 -36.29
N GLN A 458 -23.58 -17.69 -35.10
CA GLN A 458 -24.38 -18.71 -34.45
C GLN A 458 -25.58 -19.12 -35.32
N LYS A 459 -26.33 -18.17 -35.88
CA LYS A 459 -27.48 -18.46 -36.76
C LYS A 459 -27.09 -19.19 -38.04
N VAL A 460 -25.98 -18.79 -38.64
CA VAL A 460 -25.41 -19.47 -39.81
C VAL A 460 -25.04 -20.91 -39.45
N ASN A 461 -24.35 -21.12 -38.33
CA ASN A 461 -23.98 -22.46 -37.86
C ASN A 461 -25.20 -23.34 -37.53
N GLU A 462 -26.22 -22.78 -36.86
CA GLU A 462 -27.49 -23.46 -36.55
C GLU A 462 -28.24 -23.92 -37.83
N SER A 463 -28.08 -23.17 -38.93
CA SER A 463 -28.70 -23.52 -40.21
C SER A 463 -28.01 -24.67 -40.95
N GLY A 464 -26.81 -25.07 -40.53
CA GLY A 464 -26.01 -26.11 -41.18
C GLY A 464 -25.44 -25.72 -42.55
N ARG A 465 -25.53 -24.44 -42.94
CA ARG A 465 -25.00 -23.88 -44.19
C ARG A 465 -23.76 -23.04 -43.92
N SER A 466 -22.91 -22.87 -44.93
CA SER A 466 -21.73 -22.00 -44.86
C SER A 466 -22.06 -20.55 -45.28
N PHE A 467 -21.28 -19.58 -44.82
CA PHE A 467 -21.49 -18.14 -45.09
C PHE A 467 -21.60 -17.79 -46.58
N ASP A 468 -20.84 -18.45 -47.45
CA ASP A 468 -20.86 -18.25 -48.90
C ASP A 468 -22.18 -18.66 -49.57
N GLN A 469 -23.02 -19.42 -48.86
CA GLN A 469 -24.32 -19.84 -49.34
C GLN A 469 -25.43 -18.85 -48.98
N PHE A 470 -25.16 -17.85 -48.15
CA PHE A 470 -26.13 -16.82 -47.76
C PHE A 470 -25.99 -15.58 -48.63
N THR A 471 -27.12 -14.95 -48.97
CA THR A 471 -27.10 -13.60 -49.54
C THR A 471 -26.87 -12.55 -48.45
N LEU A 472 -26.41 -11.35 -48.84
CA LEU A 472 -26.27 -10.24 -47.89
C LEU A 472 -27.61 -9.90 -47.22
N GLU A 473 -28.72 -10.01 -47.93
CA GLU A 473 -30.07 -9.75 -47.43
C GLU A 473 -30.48 -10.77 -46.34
N GLU A 474 -30.09 -12.03 -46.50
CA GLU A 474 -30.33 -13.07 -45.50
C GLU A 474 -29.47 -12.85 -44.24
N LEU A 475 -28.20 -12.47 -44.40
CA LEU A 475 -27.31 -12.14 -43.27
C LEU A 475 -27.77 -10.86 -42.54
N ASP A 476 -28.22 -9.85 -43.28
CA ASP A 476 -28.79 -8.61 -42.72
C ASP A 476 -30.06 -8.91 -41.90
N SER A 477 -30.85 -9.92 -42.29
CA SER A 477 -32.01 -10.34 -41.49
C SER A 477 -31.59 -10.87 -40.12
N PHE A 478 -30.50 -11.66 -40.03
CA PHE A 478 -29.96 -12.13 -38.75
C PHE A 478 -29.36 -10.99 -37.93
N TRP A 479 -28.70 -10.04 -38.59
CA TRP A 479 -28.16 -8.84 -37.97
C TRP A 479 -29.25 -7.94 -37.37
N ASP A 480 -30.35 -7.74 -38.10
CA ASP A 480 -31.51 -6.98 -37.61
C ASP A 480 -32.27 -7.70 -36.50
N GLU A 481 -32.25 -9.04 -36.48
CA GLU A 481 -32.71 -9.83 -35.34
C GLU A 481 -31.84 -9.55 -34.10
N ALA A 482 -30.51 -9.57 -34.25
CA ALA A 482 -29.59 -9.25 -33.16
C ALA A 482 -29.83 -7.83 -32.60
N LYS A 483 -30.06 -6.83 -33.47
CA LYS A 483 -30.43 -5.46 -33.06
C LYS A 483 -31.72 -5.43 -32.23
N LYS A 484 -32.75 -6.17 -32.65
CA LYS A 484 -34.05 -6.22 -31.94
C LYS A 484 -33.92 -6.84 -30.55
N GLN A 485 -32.96 -7.73 -30.36
CA GLN A 485 -32.66 -8.35 -29.07
C GLN A 485 -31.79 -7.48 -28.15
N GLY A 486 -31.31 -6.33 -28.63
CA GLY A 486 -30.50 -5.40 -27.84
C GLY A 486 -29.02 -5.80 -27.71
N LEU A 487 -28.53 -6.68 -28.60
CA LEU A 487 -27.13 -7.13 -28.63
C LEU A 487 -26.17 -6.05 -29.13
#